data_AF-R9L3J0-F1
#
_entry.id   AF-R9L3J0-F1
#
_cell.length_a   1.000
_cell.length_b   1.000
_cell.length_c   1.000
_cell.angle_alpha   90.00
_cell.angle_beta   90.00
_cell.angle_gamma   90.00
#
_symmetry.space_group_name_H-M   'P 1'
#
loop_
_entity.id
_entity.type
_entity.pdbx_description
1 polymer ?
#
loop_
_entity_poly.entity_id
_entity_poly.type
_entity_poly.pdbx_seq_one_letter_code
_entity_poly.pdbx_strand_id
1 'polypeptide(L)'
;MNIYEMICRIYILRDIPIPLIYGELNKFIDGYLAQNEQFNEFHRRKSLKGYNFDLPIKIEKGMKAYKHDQIYQFRVRTVDKELLSYLMDGLADYRTDAIKGLTRTVKQIPRKQIASVYSLTPVVLKNDKGYWRDCMSFEDFERELASSLCHQYEEYTGDKIAENTMFYHQLELKSKCAVGVSYKGITLLGDKLSMQVSDDENAQKVMYFALANGMGTMGARGLGFLGYRFV
;
A
#
# COMPACT_ATOMS: atom_id res chain seq x y z
N MET A 1 -13.18 -12.22 5.85
CA MET A 1 -12.23 -11.55 4.95
C MET A 1 -10.86 -12.21 5.05
N ASN A 2 -10.30 -12.63 3.91
CA ASN A 2 -8.95 -13.19 3.79
C ASN A 2 -8.05 -12.19 3.08
N ILE A 3 -6.76 -12.16 3.41
CA ILE A 3 -5.77 -11.34 2.70
C ILE A 3 -4.77 -12.24 2.00
N TYR A 4 -4.55 -11.96 0.72
CA TYR A 4 -3.58 -12.66 -0.09
C TYR A 4 -2.39 -11.73 -0.33
N GLU A 5 -1.18 -12.26 -0.14
CA GLU A 5 0.08 -11.61 -0.50
C GLU A 5 0.68 -12.35 -1.70
N MET A 6 0.67 -11.69 -2.85
CA MET A 6 1.36 -12.12 -4.05
C MET A 6 2.76 -11.50 -4.07
N ILE A 7 3.80 -12.31 -4.19
CA ILE A 7 5.18 -11.85 -4.44
C ILE A 7 5.44 -11.97 -5.92
N CYS A 8 5.69 -10.84 -6.59
CA CYS A 8 6.00 -10.76 -8.01
C CYS A 8 7.50 -10.50 -8.21
N ARG A 9 8.18 -11.35 -8.97
CA ARG A 9 9.55 -11.10 -9.44
C ARG A 9 9.48 -10.38 -10.77
N ILE A 10 10.27 -9.33 -10.90
CA ILE A 10 10.34 -8.48 -12.08
C ILE A 10 11.77 -8.31 -12.55
N TYR A 11 11.94 -8.16 -13.85
CA TYR A 11 13.16 -7.79 -14.53
C TYR A 11 13.09 -6.31 -14.93
N ILE A 12 14.15 -5.55 -14.63
CA ILE A 12 14.24 -4.13 -14.99
C ILE A 12 14.94 -4.01 -16.35
N LEU A 13 14.25 -3.40 -17.32
CA LEU A 13 14.71 -3.27 -18.72
C LEU A 13 15.59 -2.03 -18.96
N ARG A 14 15.49 -1.02 -18.08
CA ARG A 14 16.31 0.20 -18.11
C ARG A 14 16.51 0.72 -16.69
N ASP A 15 17.60 1.43 -16.43
CA ASP A 15 17.83 2.05 -15.11
C ASP A 15 16.62 2.94 -14.72
N ILE A 16 16.08 2.73 -13.52
CA ILE A 16 14.95 3.49 -12.98
C ILE A 16 15.43 4.28 -11.76
N PRO A 17 15.57 5.62 -11.86
CA PRO A 17 15.84 6.46 -10.70
C PRO A 17 14.84 6.19 -9.56
N ILE A 18 15.31 6.17 -8.31
CA ILE A 18 14.45 5.89 -7.15
C ILE A 18 13.17 6.72 -7.13
N PRO A 19 13.18 8.04 -7.42
CA PRO A 19 11.95 8.84 -7.42
C PRO A 19 10.90 8.40 -8.44
N LEU A 20 11.30 7.69 -9.50
CA LEU A 20 10.42 7.29 -10.60
C LEU A 20 9.80 5.89 -10.42
N ILE A 21 10.28 5.08 -9.46
CA ILE A 21 9.86 3.68 -9.34
C ILE A 21 8.36 3.51 -9.08
N TYR A 22 7.75 4.41 -8.30
CA TYR A 22 6.30 4.39 -8.07
C TYR A 22 5.55 4.54 -9.40
N GLY A 23 5.99 5.44 -10.27
CA GLY A 23 5.39 5.66 -11.58
C GLY A 23 5.49 4.42 -12.46
N GLU A 24 6.67 3.79 -12.49
CA GLU A 24 6.91 2.58 -13.29
C GLU A 24 6.12 1.37 -12.79
N LEU A 25 6.01 1.16 -11.48
CA LEU A 25 5.16 0.12 -10.91
C LEU A 25 3.68 0.37 -11.15
N ASN A 26 3.21 1.61 -11.02
CA ASN A 26 1.83 1.98 -11.37
C ASN A 26 1.57 1.69 -12.84
N LYS A 27 2.46 2.09 -13.76
CA LYS A 27 2.34 1.80 -15.20
C LYS A 27 2.28 0.31 -15.49
N PHE A 28 3.09 -0.48 -14.78
CA PHE A 28 3.12 -1.93 -14.92
C PHE A 28 1.80 -2.59 -14.47
N ILE A 29 1.30 -2.25 -13.28
CA ILE A 29 0.07 -2.83 -12.73
C ILE A 29 -1.15 -2.32 -13.50
N ASP A 30 -1.26 -1.00 -13.69
CA ASP A 30 -2.40 -0.38 -14.37
C ASP A 30 -2.49 -0.82 -15.83
N GLY A 31 -1.35 -0.95 -16.51
CA GLY A 31 -1.30 -1.41 -17.90
C GLY A 31 -1.80 -2.84 -18.07
N TYR A 32 -1.55 -3.70 -17.08
CA TYR A 32 -2.10 -5.07 -17.05
C TYR A 32 -3.61 -5.08 -16.73
N LEU A 33 -4.05 -4.27 -15.74
CA LEU A 33 -5.47 -4.11 -15.44
C LEU A 33 -6.25 -3.63 -16.67
N ALA A 34 -5.66 -2.75 -17.48
CA ALA A 34 -6.27 -2.22 -18.69
C ALA A 34 -6.44 -3.25 -19.84
N GLN A 35 -5.84 -4.45 -19.75
CA GLN A 35 -6.00 -5.51 -20.75
C GLN A 35 -7.37 -6.21 -20.69
N ASN A 36 -8.13 -5.99 -19.61
CA ASN A 36 -9.45 -6.57 -19.40
C ASN A 36 -10.45 -5.45 -19.09
N GLU A 37 -11.65 -5.53 -19.67
CA GLU A 37 -12.67 -4.48 -19.54
C GLU A 37 -13.12 -4.27 -18.08
N GLN A 38 -13.46 -5.35 -17.37
CA GLN A 38 -13.84 -5.30 -15.95
C GLN A 38 -12.73 -4.68 -15.09
N PHE A 39 -11.47 -5.09 -15.29
CA PHE A 39 -10.36 -4.56 -14.50
C PHE A 39 -9.92 -3.14 -14.91
N ASN A 40 -10.16 -2.74 -16.16
CA ASN A 40 -9.99 -1.36 -16.61
C ASN A 40 -11.03 -0.44 -15.95
N GLU A 41 -12.29 -0.85 -15.86
CA GLU A 41 -13.33 -0.12 -15.14
C GLU A 41 -13.02 -0.01 -13.65
N PHE A 42 -12.64 -1.14 -13.02
CA PHE A 42 -12.14 -1.18 -11.65
C PHE A 42 -10.96 -0.20 -11.45
N HIS A 43 -10.03 -0.15 -12.41
CA HIS A 43 -8.92 0.79 -12.35
C HIS A 43 -9.38 2.26 -12.40
N ARG A 44 -10.39 2.58 -13.21
CA ARG A 44 -10.88 3.95 -13.42
C ARG A 44 -11.79 4.46 -12.31
N ARG A 45 -12.50 3.58 -11.61
CA ARG A 45 -13.40 3.94 -10.51
C ARG A 45 -12.64 4.68 -9.40
N LYS A 46 -13.23 5.78 -8.93
CA LYS A 46 -12.75 6.57 -7.79
C LYS A 46 -13.34 6.02 -6.47
N SER A 47 -12.98 4.80 -6.13
CA SER A 47 -13.36 4.17 -4.86
C SER A 47 -12.18 3.49 -4.22
N LEU A 48 -12.40 3.00 -2.99
CA LEU A 48 -11.51 2.02 -2.43
C LEU A 48 -11.43 0.77 -3.32
N LYS A 49 -10.23 0.21 -3.42
CA LYS A 49 -9.92 -0.91 -4.32
C LYS A 49 -9.52 -2.19 -3.61
N GLY A 50 -9.29 -2.14 -2.29
CA GLY A 50 -8.93 -3.33 -1.51
C GLY A 50 -7.60 -3.98 -1.91
N TYR A 51 -6.66 -3.22 -2.48
CA TYR A 51 -5.30 -3.67 -2.75
C TYR A 51 -4.26 -2.57 -2.58
N ASN A 52 -3.02 -3.01 -2.34
CA ASN A 52 -1.83 -2.17 -2.22
C ASN A 52 -0.60 -2.97 -2.64
N PHE A 53 0.50 -2.29 -2.94
CA PHE A 53 1.77 -2.91 -3.27
C PHE A 53 2.95 -2.16 -2.65
N ASP A 54 4.06 -2.85 -2.41
CA ASP A 54 5.30 -2.22 -1.94
C ASP A 54 6.27 -1.94 -3.09
N LEU A 55 7.46 -1.44 -2.71
CA LEU A 55 8.53 -1.16 -3.65
C LEU A 55 9.44 -2.37 -3.85
N PRO A 56 10.16 -2.46 -4.99
CA PRO A 56 11.03 -3.59 -5.24
C PRO A 56 12.13 -3.69 -4.18
N ILE A 57 12.28 -4.85 -3.59
CA ILE A 57 13.21 -5.11 -2.49
C ILE A 57 14.61 -5.26 -3.06
N LYS A 58 15.47 -4.30 -2.70
CA LYS A 58 16.96 -4.24 -2.67
C LYS A 58 17.34 -2.76 -2.48
N ILE A 59 16.64 -2.05 -1.57
CA ILE A 59 16.90 -0.63 -1.34
C ILE A 59 18.05 -0.53 -0.34
N GLU A 60 19.24 -0.27 -0.85
CA GLU A 60 20.45 -0.11 -0.05
C GLU A 60 20.75 1.38 0.19
N LYS A 61 21.46 1.66 1.28
CA LYS A 61 21.88 3.03 1.60
C LYS A 61 22.77 3.56 0.48
N GLY A 62 22.37 4.69 -0.12
CA GLY A 62 23.11 5.32 -1.22
C GLY A 62 22.71 4.82 -2.62
N MET A 63 21.76 3.88 -2.73
CA MET A 63 21.16 3.53 -4.00
C MET A 63 20.56 4.78 -4.67
N LYS A 64 20.80 4.95 -5.97
CA LYS A 64 20.25 6.07 -6.76
C LYS A 64 19.20 5.62 -7.77
N ALA A 65 19.29 4.38 -8.22
CA ALA A 65 18.41 3.80 -9.21
C ALA A 65 18.32 2.27 -9.05
N TYR A 66 17.18 1.70 -9.44
CA TYR A 66 17.05 0.29 -9.76
C TYR A 66 17.77 0.04 -11.08
N LYS A 67 18.65 -0.95 -11.11
CA LYS A 67 19.54 -1.19 -12.25
C LYS A 67 18.86 -2.05 -13.29
N HIS A 68 19.09 -1.73 -14.56
CA HIS A 68 18.78 -2.62 -15.67
C HIS A 68 19.49 -3.96 -15.52
N ASP A 69 18.96 -4.97 -16.20
CA ASP A 69 19.48 -6.34 -16.19
C ASP A 69 19.56 -7.00 -14.81
N GLN A 70 18.73 -6.52 -13.89
CA GLN A 70 18.60 -7.05 -12.55
C GLN A 70 17.19 -7.51 -12.26
N ILE A 71 17.10 -8.55 -11.44
CA ILE A 71 15.84 -9.06 -10.90
C ILE A 71 15.61 -8.47 -9.52
N TYR A 72 14.41 -7.93 -9.35
CA TYR A 72 13.87 -7.46 -8.08
C TYR A 72 12.55 -8.18 -7.80
N GLN A 73 12.05 -8.03 -6.58
CA GLN A 73 10.74 -8.53 -6.21
C GLN A 73 9.97 -7.47 -5.45
N PHE A 74 8.66 -7.41 -5.66
CA PHE A 74 7.74 -6.59 -4.88
C PHE A 74 6.52 -7.43 -4.52
N ARG A 75 5.70 -6.92 -3.60
CA ARG A 75 4.50 -7.58 -3.10
C ARG A 75 3.28 -6.79 -3.50
N VAL A 76 2.24 -7.51 -3.88
CA VAL A 76 0.88 -7.00 -3.97
C VAL A 76 0.06 -7.72 -2.91
N ARG A 77 -0.74 -6.97 -2.16
CA ARG A 77 -1.72 -7.55 -1.25
C ARG A 77 -3.10 -7.13 -1.65
N THR A 78 -4.04 -8.04 -1.51
CA THR A 78 -5.45 -7.77 -1.76
C THR A 78 -6.36 -8.63 -0.89
N VAL A 79 -7.55 -8.10 -0.63
CA VAL A 79 -8.69 -8.84 -0.07
C VAL A 79 -9.63 -9.38 -1.15
N ASP A 80 -9.45 -8.95 -2.39
CA ASP A 80 -10.28 -9.30 -3.53
C ASP A 80 -9.70 -10.53 -4.24
N LYS A 81 -10.47 -11.63 -4.23
CA LYS A 81 -10.06 -12.90 -4.81
C LYS A 81 -10.13 -12.89 -6.34
N GLU A 82 -11.05 -12.12 -6.93
CA GLU A 82 -11.14 -11.99 -8.39
C GLU A 82 -9.97 -11.19 -8.92
N LEU A 83 -9.62 -10.08 -8.26
CA LEU A 83 -8.41 -9.32 -8.57
C LEU A 83 -7.17 -10.20 -8.42
N LEU A 84 -7.04 -10.96 -7.33
CA LEU A 84 -5.91 -11.88 -7.17
C LEU A 84 -5.84 -12.87 -8.34
N SER A 85 -6.96 -13.51 -8.70
CA SER A 85 -7.01 -14.50 -9.78
C SER A 85 -6.50 -13.88 -11.08
N TYR A 86 -7.04 -12.72 -11.43
CA TYR A 86 -6.63 -12.01 -12.64
C TYR A 86 -5.15 -11.65 -12.64
N LEU A 87 -4.61 -11.13 -11.53
CA LEU A 87 -3.17 -10.85 -11.43
C LEU A 87 -2.32 -12.12 -11.57
N MET A 88 -2.77 -13.25 -11.02
CA MET A 88 -2.08 -14.54 -11.11
C MET A 88 -2.07 -15.10 -12.54
N ASP A 89 -3.10 -14.79 -13.34
CA ASP A 89 -3.27 -15.30 -14.69
C ASP A 89 -2.24 -14.75 -15.67
N GLY A 90 -1.80 -13.49 -15.52
CA GLY A 90 -0.90 -12.92 -16.53
C GLY A 90 -0.02 -11.74 -16.11
N LEU A 91 -0.05 -11.25 -14.87
CA LEU A 91 0.83 -10.13 -14.48
C LEU A 91 2.33 -10.50 -14.63
N ALA A 92 2.70 -11.77 -14.43
CA ALA A 92 4.08 -12.22 -14.62
C ALA A 92 4.49 -12.32 -16.10
N ASP A 93 3.54 -12.37 -17.04
CA ASP A 93 3.83 -12.41 -18.47
C ASP A 93 3.72 -11.02 -19.11
N TYR A 94 3.18 -10.05 -18.37
CA TYR A 94 3.05 -8.67 -18.79
C TYR A 94 4.40 -7.93 -18.81
N ARG A 95 4.50 -6.92 -19.68
CA ARG A 95 5.68 -6.05 -19.77
C ARG A 95 5.32 -4.61 -20.13
N THR A 96 6.12 -3.68 -19.65
CA THR A 96 6.20 -2.29 -20.13
C THR A 96 7.54 -2.07 -20.83
N ASP A 97 7.86 -0.81 -21.15
CA ASP A 97 9.19 -0.37 -21.60
C ASP A 97 10.25 -0.41 -20.48
N ALA A 98 9.85 -0.49 -19.21
CA ALA A 98 10.76 -0.44 -18.05
C ALA A 98 10.80 -1.74 -17.24
N ILE A 99 9.70 -2.47 -17.18
CA ILE A 99 9.53 -3.62 -16.29
C ILE A 99 8.97 -4.79 -17.08
N LYS A 100 9.55 -5.99 -16.90
CA LYS A 100 9.01 -7.25 -17.38
C LYS A 100 8.70 -8.16 -16.19
N GLY A 101 7.49 -8.71 -16.12
CA GLY A 101 7.15 -9.75 -15.15
C GLY A 101 7.97 -11.03 -15.36
N LEU A 102 8.15 -11.84 -14.33
CA LEU A 102 8.84 -13.13 -14.45
C LEU A 102 8.08 -14.27 -13.78
N THR A 103 7.87 -14.17 -12.47
CA THR A 103 7.21 -15.22 -11.69
C THR A 103 6.39 -14.58 -10.59
N ARG A 104 5.40 -15.33 -10.11
CA ARG A 104 4.57 -14.94 -8.99
C ARG A 104 4.38 -16.13 -8.05
N THR A 105 4.33 -15.85 -6.76
CA THR A 105 3.90 -16.79 -5.74
C THR A 105 2.83 -16.12 -4.91
N VAL A 106 1.90 -16.87 -4.34
CA VAL A 106 0.85 -16.35 -3.48
C VAL A 106 0.83 -17.11 -2.17
N LYS A 107 0.58 -16.39 -1.08
CA LYS A 107 0.23 -16.97 0.21
C LYS A 107 -0.91 -16.18 0.83
N GLN A 108 -1.66 -16.82 1.71
CA GLN A 108 -2.61 -16.12 2.57
C GLN A 108 -1.88 -15.59 3.80
N ILE A 109 -2.16 -14.35 4.20
CA ILE A 109 -1.72 -13.81 5.49
C ILE A 109 -2.63 -14.43 6.56
N PRO A 110 -2.09 -15.14 7.57
CA PRO A 110 -2.93 -15.79 8.57
C PRO A 110 -3.67 -14.73 9.41
N ARG A 111 -4.90 -15.06 9.81
CA ARG A 111 -5.68 -14.21 10.69
C ARG A 111 -5.28 -14.50 12.14
N LYS A 112 -4.35 -13.71 12.65
CA LYS A 112 -3.82 -13.77 14.02
C LYS A 112 -3.83 -12.35 14.60
N GLN A 113 -3.77 -12.26 15.93
CA GLN A 113 -3.65 -10.98 16.61
C GLN A 113 -2.37 -10.27 16.18
N ILE A 114 -2.53 -9.06 15.65
CA ILE A 114 -1.45 -8.19 15.21
C ILE A 114 -0.96 -7.45 16.45
N ALA A 115 0.30 -7.66 16.82
CA ALA A 115 0.94 -6.93 17.90
C ALA A 115 1.35 -5.53 17.44
N SER A 116 1.92 -5.43 16.24
CA SER A 116 2.36 -4.14 15.70
C SER A 116 2.36 -4.11 14.18
N VAL A 117 2.25 -2.89 13.65
CA VAL A 117 2.42 -2.58 12.22
C VAL A 117 3.42 -1.44 12.04
N TYR A 118 4.05 -1.40 10.88
CA TYR A 118 4.98 -0.33 10.51
C TYR A 118 4.94 -0.10 9.01
N SER A 119 4.92 1.16 8.58
CA SER A 119 4.79 1.49 7.16
C SER A 119 6.11 1.29 6.42
N LEU A 120 6.09 0.49 5.36
CA LEU A 120 7.23 0.29 4.45
C LEU A 120 7.29 1.39 3.39
N THR A 121 6.13 1.81 2.89
CA THR A 121 5.95 2.99 2.03
C THR A 121 5.26 4.10 2.84
N PRO A 122 5.46 5.40 2.50
CA PRO A 122 4.97 6.48 3.35
C PRO A 122 3.45 6.51 3.38
N VAL A 123 2.92 6.83 4.55
CA VAL A 123 1.49 7.08 4.78
C VAL A 123 1.20 8.52 4.40
N VAL A 124 0.27 8.68 3.45
CA VAL A 124 -0.19 9.98 2.97
C VAL A 124 -1.64 10.14 3.37
N LEU A 125 -1.95 11.19 4.14
CA LEU A 125 -3.33 11.62 4.39
C LEU A 125 -3.65 12.75 3.43
N LYS A 126 -4.53 12.47 2.46
CA LYS A 126 -5.02 13.50 1.56
C LYS A 126 -6.09 14.33 2.26
N ASN A 127 -5.84 15.63 2.31
CA ASN A 127 -6.82 16.64 2.65
C ASN A 127 -6.67 17.82 1.67
N ASP A 128 -7.58 18.77 1.76
CA ASP A 128 -7.62 20.02 0.98
C ASP A 128 -6.54 21.04 1.39
N LYS A 129 -5.97 20.90 2.60
CA LYS A 129 -4.96 21.80 3.19
C LYS A 129 -3.50 21.42 2.87
N GLY A 130 -3.26 20.23 2.31
CA GLY A 130 -1.92 19.76 1.95
C GLY A 130 -1.28 18.82 2.97
N TYR A 131 0.03 18.96 3.18
CA TYR A 131 0.81 18.07 4.04
C TYR A 131 0.47 18.30 5.51
N TRP A 132 0.10 17.22 6.22
CA TRP A 132 -0.50 17.31 7.56
C TRP A 132 0.36 18.07 8.57
N ARG A 133 1.69 17.94 8.54
CA ARG A 133 2.56 18.65 9.50
C ARG A 133 2.54 20.17 9.36
N ASP A 134 2.16 20.66 8.18
CA ASP A 134 2.09 22.09 7.90
C ASP A 134 0.75 22.69 8.34
N CYS A 135 -0.27 21.86 8.60
CA CYS A 135 -1.64 22.32 8.77
C CYS A 135 -2.45 21.65 9.92
N MET A 136 -1.87 20.70 10.65
CA MET A 136 -2.54 19.93 11.72
C MET A 136 -1.60 19.73 12.91
N SER A 137 -2.17 19.63 14.11
CA SER A 137 -1.44 19.08 15.26
C SER A 137 -1.24 17.56 15.11
N PHE A 138 -0.42 16.98 15.97
CA PHE A 138 -0.25 15.52 15.98
C PHE A 138 -1.53 14.80 16.42
N GLU A 139 -2.27 15.35 17.38
CA GLU A 139 -3.55 14.81 17.84
C GLU A 139 -4.62 14.85 16.73
N ASP A 140 -4.63 15.91 15.93
CA ASP A 140 -5.51 16.02 14.77
C ASP A 140 -5.14 14.99 13.70
N PHE A 141 -3.84 14.81 13.44
CA PHE A 141 -3.35 13.76 12.53
C PHE A 141 -3.77 12.36 13.01
N GLU A 142 -3.66 12.07 14.30
CA GLU A 142 -4.06 10.80 14.90
C GLU A 142 -5.56 10.53 14.70
N ARG A 143 -6.40 11.55 14.91
CA ARG A 143 -7.84 11.45 14.71
C ARG A 143 -8.21 11.24 13.24
N GLU A 144 -7.59 11.97 12.32
CA GLU A 144 -7.81 11.81 10.88
C GLU A 144 -7.33 10.45 10.36
N LEU A 145 -6.21 9.94 10.89
CA LEU A 145 -5.70 8.61 10.55
C LEU A 145 -6.69 7.52 10.99
N ALA A 146 -7.17 7.58 12.23
CA ALA A 146 -8.16 6.63 12.76
C ALA A 146 -9.49 6.70 11.97
N SER A 147 -9.99 7.91 11.71
CA SER A 147 -11.19 8.14 10.91
C SER A 147 -11.07 7.55 9.50
N SER A 148 -9.93 7.76 8.83
CA SER A 148 -9.64 7.20 7.51
C SER A 148 -9.63 5.68 7.51
N LEU A 149 -9.01 5.06 8.52
CA LEU A 149 -8.97 3.61 8.67
C LEU A 149 -10.36 3.00 8.88
N CYS A 150 -11.19 3.62 9.74
CA CYS A 150 -12.60 3.25 9.88
C CYS A 150 -13.31 3.36 8.54
N HIS A 151 -13.30 4.55 7.94
CA HIS A 151 -14.03 4.84 6.71
C HIS A 151 -13.70 3.86 5.59
N GLN A 152 -12.42 3.52 5.41
CA GLN A 152 -11.99 2.53 4.42
C GLN A 152 -12.54 1.13 4.70
N TYR A 153 -12.51 0.68 5.96
CA TYR A 153 -13.06 -0.62 6.33
C TYR A 153 -14.57 -0.65 6.12
N GLU A 154 -15.29 0.38 6.58
CA GLU A 154 -16.74 0.48 6.44
C GLU A 154 -17.17 0.59 4.97
N GLU A 155 -16.50 1.41 4.16
CA GLU A 155 -16.77 1.54 2.72
C GLU A 155 -16.59 0.20 2.00
N TYR A 156 -15.58 -0.58 2.38
CA TYR A 156 -15.29 -1.85 1.72
C TYR A 156 -16.22 -2.98 2.14
N THR A 157 -16.56 -3.06 3.43
CA THR A 157 -17.25 -4.22 4.02
C THR A 157 -18.74 -3.99 4.23
N GLY A 158 -19.16 -2.73 4.39
CA GLY A 158 -20.50 -2.38 4.88
C GLY A 158 -20.67 -2.51 6.40
N ASP A 159 -19.69 -3.09 7.11
CA ASP A 159 -19.72 -3.25 8.56
C ASP A 159 -19.34 -1.94 9.26
N LYS A 160 -20.01 -1.60 10.35
CA LYS A 160 -19.71 -0.41 11.16
C LYS A 160 -18.69 -0.69 12.26
N ILE A 161 -17.79 0.26 12.48
CA ILE A 161 -16.82 0.21 13.57
C ILE A 161 -17.41 0.93 14.79
N ALA A 162 -17.21 0.37 15.98
CA ALA A 162 -17.69 0.99 17.20
C ALA A 162 -17.05 2.38 17.39
N GLU A 163 -17.86 3.34 17.82
CA GLU A 163 -17.37 4.67 18.18
C GLU A 163 -16.29 4.56 19.26
N ASN A 164 -15.29 5.44 19.20
CA ASN A 164 -14.16 5.48 20.14
C ASN A 164 -13.30 4.20 20.20
N THR A 165 -13.32 3.37 19.14
CA THR A 165 -12.39 2.24 19.00
C THR A 165 -10.95 2.70 19.19
N MET A 166 -10.27 2.13 20.20
CA MET A 166 -8.85 2.37 20.43
C MET A 166 -8.04 1.53 19.44
N PHE A 167 -7.48 2.16 18.41
CA PHE A 167 -6.71 1.44 17.38
C PHE A 167 -5.33 0.99 17.84
N TYR A 168 -4.72 1.73 18.77
CA TYR A 168 -3.34 1.54 19.17
C TYR A 168 -3.07 1.99 20.59
N HIS A 169 -2.08 1.36 21.21
CA HIS A 169 -1.51 1.82 22.48
C HIS A 169 -0.40 2.84 22.28
N GLN A 170 0.27 2.81 21.12
CA GLN A 170 1.36 3.71 20.80
C GLN A 170 1.44 3.93 19.28
N LEU A 171 1.62 5.18 18.87
CA LEU A 171 1.95 5.59 17.51
C LEU A 171 3.28 6.36 17.52
N GLU A 172 4.16 6.06 16.57
CA GLU A 172 5.48 6.70 16.46
C GLU A 172 5.77 7.08 15.00
N LEU A 173 6.24 8.31 14.79
CA LEU A 173 6.76 8.77 13.51
C LEU A 173 8.20 8.28 13.34
N LYS A 174 8.43 7.42 12.34
CA LYS A 174 9.75 6.88 12.01
C LYS A 174 10.55 7.77 11.06
N SER A 175 9.88 8.65 10.31
CA SER A 175 10.54 9.62 9.44
C SER A 175 10.85 10.91 10.19
N LYS A 176 12.10 11.40 10.06
CA LYS A 176 12.52 12.70 10.60
C LYS A 176 11.98 13.88 9.79
N CYS A 177 11.76 13.67 8.50
CA CYS A 177 11.20 14.65 7.57
C CYS A 177 10.26 13.96 6.58
N ALA A 178 9.46 14.76 5.87
CA ALA A 178 8.53 14.27 4.87
C ALA A 178 9.22 13.37 3.83
N VAL A 179 8.59 12.24 3.52
CA VAL A 179 8.98 11.37 2.42
C VAL A 179 8.18 11.78 1.19
N GLY A 180 8.86 12.37 0.22
CA GLY A 180 8.26 12.77 -1.05
C GLY A 180 8.08 11.60 -2.02
N VAL A 181 6.92 11.53 -2.65
CA VAL A 181 6.59 10.57 -3.70
C VAL A 181 6.03 11.29 -4.92
N SER A 182 6.70 11.16 -6.06
CA SER A 182 6.24 11.73 -7.33
C SER A 182 4.98 11.03 -7.82
N TYR A 183 3.94 11.79 -8.12
CA TYR A 183 2.65 11.29 -8.60
C TYR A 183 2.02 12.30 -9.58
N LYS A 184 1.84 11.91 -10.85
CA LYS A 184 1.16 12.72 -11.88
C LYS A 184 1.60 14.21 -11.92
N GLY A 185 2.90 14.47 -11.90
CA GLY A 185 3.46 15.82 -11.99
C GLY A 185 3.47 16.61 -10.67
N ILE A 186 2.93 16.07 -9.58
CA ILE A 186 3.04 16.64 -8.23
C ILE A 186 3.90 15.74 -7.33
N THR A 187 4.28 16.25 -6.17
CA THR A 187 4.92 15.48 -5.10
C THR A 187 3.94 15.32 -3.94
N LEU A 188 3.58 14.08 -3.63
CA LEU A 188 2.83 13.75 -2.42
C LEU A 188 3.82 13.65 -1.26
N LEU A 189 3.47 14.26 -0.13
CA LEU A 189 4.27 14.21 1.10
C LEU A 189 3.57 13.32 2.12
N GLY A 190 4.34 12.41 2.71
CA GLY A 190 3.85 11.52 3.76
C GLY A 190 4.96 11.14 4.74
N ASP A 191 4.59 10.39 5.77
CA ASP A 191 5.51 9.97 6.81
C ASP A 191 5.55 8.46 6.95
N LYS A 192 6.67 7.95 7.48
CA LYS A 192 6.74 6.58 7.94
C LYS A 192 6.30 6.50 9.39
N LEU A 193 5.47 5.52 9.72
CA LEU A 193 4.87 5.33 11.02
C LEU A 193 5.17 3.92 11.54
N SER A 194 5.11 3.75 12.86
CA SER A 194 4.92 2.45 13.51
C SER A 194 3.88 2.54 14.60
N MET A 195 3.13 1.46 14.79
CA MET A 195 1.98 1.42 15.69
C MET A 195 1.99 0.10 16.48
N GLN A 196 1.84 0.17 17.80
CA GLN A 196 1.49 -0.97 18.64
C GLN A 196 -0.03 -1.09 18.62
N VAL A 197 -0.53 -2.13 17.96
CA VAL A 197 -1.96 -2.28 17.69
C VAL A 197 -2.67 -2.74 18.96
N SER A 198 -3.85 -2.15 19.21
CA SER A 198 -4.72 -2.54 20.33
C SER A 198 -5.25 -3.97 20.18
N ASP A 199 -5.51 -4.65 21.28
CA ASP A 199 -6.16 -5.97 21.29
C ASP A 199 -7.68 -5.91 21.04
N ASP A 200 -8.26 -4.70 20.99
CA ASP A 200 -9.65 -4.47 20.60
C ASP A 200 -10.01 -5.17 19.26
N GLU A 201 -11.17 -5.83 19.23
CA GLU A 201 -11.57 -6.64 18.08
C GLU A 201 -11.78 -5.80 16.80
N ASN A 202 -12.33 -4.59 16.93
CA ASN A 202 -12.50 -3.68 15.80
C ASN A 202 -11.15 -3.15 15.32
N ALA A 203 -10.25 -2.81 16.23
CA ALA A 203 -8.89 -2.43 15.89
C ALA A 203 -8.18 -3.55 15.09
N GLN A 204 -8.29 -4.80 15.54
CA GLN A 204 -7.70 -5.95 14.88
C GLN A 204 -8.31 -6.21 13.49
N LYS A 205 -9.64 -6.09 13.33
CA LYS A 205 -10.33 -6.21 12.03
C LYS A 205 -9.84 -5.16 11.03
N VAL A 206 -9.83 -3.89 11.45
CA VAL A 206 -9.42 -2.76 10.62
C VAL A 206 -7.94 -2.83 10.28
N MET A 207 -7.07 -3.13 11.26
CA MET A 207 -5.63 -3.26 11.00
C MET A 207 -5.32 -4.43 10.08
N TYR A 208 -6.01 -5.56 10.23
CA TYR A 208 -5.87 -6.67 9.30
C TYR A 208 -6.21 -6.20 7.89
N PHE A 209 -7.37 -5.57 7.67
CA PHE A 209 -7.73 -5.00 6.36
C PHE A 209 -6.70 -4.01 5.82
N ALA A 210 -6.17 -3.12 6.66
CA ALA A 210 -5.14 -2.16 6.30
C ALA A 210 -3.83 -2.83 5.83
N LEU A 211 -3.55 -4.09 6.21
CA LEU A 211 -2.40 -4.83 5.65
C LEU A 211 -2.53 -5.02 4.14
N ALA A 212 -3.75 -5.12 3.60
CA ALA A 212 -4.02 -5.27 2.18
C ALA A 212 -4.32 -3.94 1.49
N ASN A 213 -5.15 -3.10 2.11
CA ASN A 213 -5.57 -1.83 1.52
C ASN A 213 -4.52 -0.72 1.67
N GLY A 214 -3.64 -0.80 2.67
CA GLY A 214 -2.75 0.28 3.07
C GLY A 214 -3.33 1.17 4.17
N MET A 215 -2.43 1.84 4.88
CA MET A 215 -2.73 2.84 5.90
C MET A 215 -2.74 4.26 5.30
N GLY A 216 -3.75 5.05 5.66
CA GLY A 216 -3.98 6.36 5.06
C GLY A 216 -4.53 6.23 3.65
N THR A 217 -4.20 7.16 2.75
CA THR A 217 -4.82 7.23 1.43
C THR A 217 -3.91 6.67 0.33
N MET A 218 -4.49 6.43 -0.86
CA MET A 218 -3.74 6.07 -2.07
C MET A 218 -3.08 4.68 -2.06
N GLY A 219 -3.67 3.70 -1.35
CA GLY A 219 -3.20 2.32 -1.30
C GLY A 219 -3.00 1.67 -2.68
N ALA A 220 -3.95 1.84 -3.59
CA ALA A 220 -3.83 1.36 -4.98
C ALA A 220 -2.67 1.97 -5.78
N ARG A 221 -1.94 2.94 -5.21
CA ARG A 221 -0.74 3.59 -5.78
C ARG A 221 0.55 3.23 -5.06
N GLY A 222 0.49 2.28 -4.13
CA GLY A 222 1.64 1.77 -3.38
C GLY A 222 1.96 2.55 -2.10
N LEU A 223 1.05 3.41 -1.63
CA LEU A 223 1.26 4.23 -0.42
C LEU A 223 0.67 3.55 0.82
N GLY A 224 1.32 3.76 1.97
CA GLY A 224 0.91 3.19 3.25
C GLY A 224 0.97 1.66 3.35
N PHE A 225 1.81 0.99 2.56
CA PHE A 225 1.97 -0.46 2.63
C PHE A 225 2.62 -0.86 3.96
N LEU A 226 2.05 -1.84 4.67
CA LEU A 226 2.44 -2.18 6.03
C LEU A 226 3.32 -3.45 6.12
N GLY A 227 4.36 -3.40 6.95
CA GLY A 227 4.89 -4.56 7.64
C GLY A 227 4.09 -4.83 8.92
N TYR A 228 4.17 -6.06 9.43
CA TYR A 228 3.41 -6.47 10.61
C TYR A 228 4.19 -7.49 11.45
N ARG A 229 3.85 -7.58 12.73
CA ARG A 229 4.26 -8.62 13.67
C ARG A 229 3.01 -9.15 14.38
N PHE A 230 2.83 -10.46 14.38
CA PHE A 230 1.79 -11.10 15.19
C PHE A 230 2.26 -11.27 16.63
N VAL A 231 1.32 -11.43 17.55
CA VAL A 231 1.56 -11.96 18.90
C VAL A 231 2.08 -13.39 18.80
#